data_AF-A0A9P6SVD8-F1
#
_entry.id   AF-A0A9P6SVD8-F1
#
_cell.length_a   1.000
_cell.length_b   1.000
_cell.length_c   1.000
_cell.angle_alpha   90.00
_cell.angle_beta   90.00
_cell.angle_gamma   90.00
#
_symmetry.space_group_name_H-M   'P 1'
#
loop_
_entity.id
_entity.type
_entity.pdbx_description
1 polymer ?
#
loop_
_entity_poly.entity_id
_entity_poly.type
_entity_poly.pdbx_seq_one_letter_code
_entity_poly.pdbx_strand_id
1 'polypeptide(L)'
;MVSTYKYAESVLDKIAPLSAGPNGQLLKRTVYAIGDNPYADIAGANAYGWNSVLVKTGVFKPRGYENHHEHPATTVVDHVEDAIRWIIAKEEKQL
;
A
#
# COMPACT_ATOMS: atom_id res chain seq x y z
N MET A 1 -0.80 14.52 7.80
CA MET A 1 -0.75 13.12 7.32
C MET A 1 0.66 12.60 7.02
N VAL A 2 1.65 13.44 6.66
CA VAL A 2 3.03 12.97 6.40
C VAL A 2 3.69 12.34 7.66
N SER A 3 3.34 12.79 8.87
CA SER A 3 3.96 12.31 10.11
C SER A 3 3.70 10.83 10.42
N THR A 4 2.50 10.31 10.18
CA THR A 4 2.15 8.91 10.49
C THR A 4 2.89 7.93 9.58
N TYR A 5 2.91 8.19 8.28
CA TYR A 5 3.60 7.33 7.31
C TYR A 5 5.12 7.40 7.45
N LYS A 6 5.66 8.58 7.78
CA LYS A 6 7.08 8.72 8.14
C LYS A 6 7.44 7.91 9.39
N TYR A 7 6.56 7.91 10.40
CA TYR A 7 6.76 7.05 11.56
C TYR A 7 6.72 5.57 11.18
N ALA A 8 5.74 5.16 10.37
CA ALA A 8 5.64 3.78 9.88
C ALA A 8 6.89 3.34 9.11
N GLU A 9 7.44 4.19 8.23
CA GLU A 9 8.72 3.93 7.56
C GLU A 9 9.86 3.72 8.57
N SER A 10 9.97 4.58 9.59
CA SER A 10 11.00 4.43 10.64
C SER A 10 10.87 3.12 11.43
N VAL A 11 9.65 2.57 11.55
CA VAL A 11 9.42 1.26 12.17
C VAL A 11 9.82 0.15 11.21
N LEU A 12 9.44 0.25 9.93
CA LEU A 12 9.83 -0.72 8.88
C LEU A 12 11.35 -0.85 8.77
N ASP A 13 12.08 0.27 8.86
CA ASP A 13 13.54 0.26 8.83
C ASP A 13 14.18 -0.44 10.02
N LYS A 14 13.50 -0.47 11.18
CA LYS A 14 13.97 -1.19 12.37
C LYS A 14 13.70 -2.68 12.28
N ILE A 15 12.53 -3.09 11.77
CA ILE A 15 12.10 -4.50 11.77
C ILE A 15 12.58 -5.27 10.53
N ALA A 16 12.82 -4.57 9.42
CA ALA A 16 13.29 -5.15 8.17
C ALA A 16 14.33 -4.24 7.50
N PRO A 17 15.54 -4.11 8.07
CA PRO A 17 16.57 -3.21 7.55
C PRO A 17 16.89 -3.50 6.08
N LEU A 18 17.02 -2.45 5.28
CA LEU A 18 17.37 -2.59 3.87
C LEU A 18 18.81 -3.08 3.73
N SER A 19 19.01 -4.11 2.91
CA SER A 19 20.36 -4.53 2.51
C SER A 19 20.93 -3.56 1.48
N ALA A 20 22.26 -3.42 1.49
CA ALA A 20 22.96 -2.76 0.40
C ALA A 20 22.95 -3.67 -0.84
N GLY A 21 22.54 -3.13 -1.97
CA GLY A 21 22.67 -3.77 -3.28
C GLY A 21 24.13 -3.78 -3.77
N PRO A 22 24.39 -4.38 -4.94
CA PRO A 22 25.74 -4.59 -5.48
C PRO A 22 26.59 -3.31 -5.61
N ASN A 23 25.93 -2.15 -5.76
CA ASN A 23 26.56 -0.85 -5.95
C ASN A 23 26.59 0.01 -4.67
N GLY A 24 26.32 -0.59 -3.49
CA GLY A 24 26.25 0.13 -2.22
C GLY A 24 24.98 0.97 -2.02
N GLN A 25 24.07 1.02 -3.01
CA GLN A 25 22.75 1.64 -2.85
C GLN A 25 21.84 0.73 -2.03
N LEU A 26 21.04 1.29 -1.13
CA LEU A 26 20.04 0.51 -0.40
C LEU A 26 19.00 -0.03 -1.39
N LEU A 27 18.66 -1.31 -1.25
CA LEU A 27 17.57 -1.90 -2.02
C LEU A 27 16.25 -1.16 -1.73
N LYS A 28 15.43 -0.96 -2.76
CA LYS A 28 14.14 -0.29 -2.59
C LYS A 28 13.14 -1.26 -1.96
N ARG A 29 12.47 -0.84 -0.88
CA ARG A 29 11.34 -1.58 -0.29
C ARG A 29 10.07 -1.30 -1.08
N THR A 30 9.38 -2.33 -1.53
CA THR A 30 7.99 -2.21 -1.99
C THR A 30 7.06 -2.30 -0.78
N VAL A 31 6.22 -1.29 -0.57
CA VAL A 31 5.25 -1.25 0.53
C VAL A 31 3.85 -1.16 -0.03
N TYR A 32 2.95 -1.94 0.56
CA TYR A 32 1.51 -1.96 0.28
C TYR A 32 0.75 -1.55 1.53
N ALA A 33 0.04 -0.42 1.48
CA ALA A 33 -0.89 0.00 2.51
C ALA A 33 -2.30 -0.50 2.16
N ILE A 34 -2.89 -1.30 3.04
CA ILE A 34 -4.24 -1.87 2.88
C ILE A 34 -5.17 -1.15 3.86
N GLY A 35 -6.24 -0.56 3.36
CA GLY A 35 -7.19 0.18 4.20
C GLY A 35 -8.54 0.41 3.52
N ASP A 36 -9.52 0.88 4.28
CA ASP A 36 -10.91 1.05 3.86
C ASP A 36 -11.31 2.53 3.70
N ASN A 37 -10.46 3.48 4.11
CA ASN A 37 -10.76 4.91 4.05
C ASN A 37 -9.96 5.62 2.94
N PRO A 38 -10.61 6.10 1.87
CA PRO A 38 -9.94 6.78 0.77
C PRO A 38 -9.21 8.07 1.19
N TYR A 39 -9.77 8.82 2.14
CA TYR A 39 -9.23 10.11 2.59
C TYR A 39 -8.12 9.97 3.62
N ALA A 40 -7.89 8.77 4.18
CA ALA A 40 -6.87 8.54 5.20
C ALA A 40 -5.84 7.50 4.75
N ASP A 41 -6.27 6.25 4.54
CA ASP A 41 -5.38 5.15 4.20
C ASP A 41 -4.83 5.34 2.77
N ILE A 42 -5.72 5.58 1.80
CA ILE A 42 -5.34 5.66 0.40
C ILE A 42 -4.63 6.99 0.09
N ALA A 43 -5.20 8.11 0.53
CA ALA A 43 -4.58 9.42 0.37
C ALA A 43 -3.19 9.48 1.04
N GLY A 44 -3.04 8.92 2.25
CA GLY A 44 -1.78 8.88 2.97
C GLY A 44 -0.72 8.02 2.29
N ALA A 45 -1.08 6.80 1.88
CA ALA A 45 -0.19 5.89 1.16
C ALA A 45 0.26 6.48 -0.19
N ASN A 46 -0.67 7.03 -0.96
CA ASN A 46 -0.39 7.68 -2.24
C ASN A 46 0.57 8.86 -2.07
N ALA A 47 0.34 9.72 -1.07
CA ALA A 47 1.20 10.87 -0.79
C ALA A 47 2.62 10.45 -0.37
N TYR A 48 2.78 9.27 0.25
CA TYR A 48 4.09 8.72 0.62
C TYR A 48 4.77 7.93 -0.50
N GLY A 49 4.09 7.71 -1.62
CA GLY A 49 4.59 6.89 -2.73
C GLY A 49 4.55 5.39 -2.46
N TRP A 50 3.73 4.94 -1.52
CA TRP A 50 3.44 3.52 -1.31
C TRP A 50 2.31 3.05 -2.23
N ASN A 51 2.28 1.75 -2.52
CA ASN A 51 1.13 1.15 -3.19
C ASN A 51 -0.05 1.11 -2.24
N SER A 52 -1.24 1.43 -2.71
CA SER A 52 -2.45 1.49 -1.91
C SER A 52 -3.47 0.46 -2.37
N VAL A 53 -4.04 -0.30 -1.43
CA VAL A 53 -5.07 -1.31 -1.69
C VAL A 53 -6.31 -0.95 -0.89
N LEU A 54 -7.39 -0.61 -1.60
CA LEU A 54 -8.63 -0.18 -1.00
C LEU A 54 -9.59 -1.36 -0.85
N VAL A 55 -9.96 -1.69 0.39
CA VAL A 55 -10.91 -2.76 0.69
C VAL A 55 -12.32 -2.20 0.87
N LYS A 56 -13.35 -3.03 0.56
CA LYS A 56 -14.77 -2.62 0.61
C LYS A 56 -15.48 -2.98 1.92
N THR A 57 -14.75 -3.50 2.90
CA THR A 57 -15.31 -4.00 4.17
C THR A 57 -15.62 -2.91 5.20
N GLY A 58 -15.39 -1.63 4.90
CA GLY A 58 -15.48 -0.55 5.87
C GLY A 58 -16.10 0.77 5.34
N VAL A 59 -15.37 1.87 5.50
CA VAL A 59 -15.80 3.25 5.15
C VAL A 59 -16.12 3.35 3.66
N PHE A 60 -15.26 2.82 2.81
CA PHE A 60 -15.48 2.81 1.36
C PHE A 60 -16.51 1.75 0.95
N LYS A 61 -17.61 2.22 0.37
CA LYS A 61 -18.72 1.39 -0.11
C LYS A 61 -19.05 1.72 -1.58
N PRO A 62 -18.21 1.29 -2.54
CA PRO A 62 -18.40 1.58 -3.94
C PRO A 62 -19.57 0.78 -4.52
N ARG A 63 -20.04 1.18 -5.71
CA ARG A 63 -20.87 0.32 -6.53
C ARG A 63 -19.96 -0.54 -7.41
N GLY A 64 -20.09 -1.86 -7.29
CA GLY A 64 -19.30 -2.81 -8.10
C GLY A 64 -17.79 -2.71 -7.85
N TYR A 65 -17.03 -2.42 -8.91
CA TYR A 65 -15.54 -2.39 -8.91
C TYR A 65 -14.98 -0.97 -9.06
N GLU A 66 -15.78 0.05 -8.75
CA GLU A 66 -15.34 1.44 -8.84
C GLU A 66 -14.21 1.75 -7.86
N ASN A 67 -13.28 2.60 -8.30
CA ASN A 67 -12.24 3.19 -7.47
C ASN A 67 -12.69 4.56 -6.98
N HIS A 68 -12.10 5.05 -5.89
CA HIS A 68 -12.44 6.35 -5.35
C HIS A 68 -12.00 7.46 -6.31
N HIS A 69 -12.90 8.39 -6.63
CA HIS A 69 -12.66 9.39 -7.68
C HIS A 69 -11.57 10.41 -7.31
N GLU A 70 -11.50 10.83 -6.03
CA GLU A 70 -10.54 11.85 -5.59
C GLU A 70 -9.20 11.26 -5.12
N HIS A 71 -9.23 10.01 -4.65
CA HIS A 71 -8.08 9.32 -4.07
C HIS A 71 -8.03 7.89 -4.60
N PRO A 72 -7.71 7.71 -5.90
CA PRO A 72 -7.69 6.39 -6.51
C PRO A 72 -6.61 5.51 -5.87
N ALA A 73 -6.99 4.32 -5.46
CA ALA A 73 -6.04 3.31 -4.98
C ALA A 73 -5.31 2.63 -6.14
N THR A 74 -4.18 1.97 -5.86
CA THR A 74 -3.51 1.11 -6.86
C THR A 74 -4.43 -0.03 -7.30
N THR A 75 -5.22 -0.59 -6.38
CA THR A 75 -6.28 -1.56 -6.68
C THR A 75 -7.39 -1.49 -5.65
N VAL A 76 -8.58 -1.94 -6.03
CA VAL A 76 -9.73 -2.08 -5.14
C VAL A 76 -10.11 -3.56 -5.08
N VAL A 77 -10.30 -4.09 -3.88
CA VAL A 77 -10.63 -5.50 -3.65
C VAL A 77 -11.72 -5.63 -2.61
N ASP A 78 -12.36 -6.80 -2.51
CA ASP A 78 -13.53 -6.95 -1.64
C ASP A 78 -13.11 -6.96 -0.16
N HIS A 79 -12.11 -7.77 0.21
CA HIS A 79 -11.60 -7.84 1.58
C HIS A 79 -10.07 -8.01 1.68
N VAL A 80 -9.54 -7.98 2.90
CA VAL A 80 -8.08 -8.04 3.16
C VAL A 80 -7.43 -9.30 2.59
N GLU A 81 -8.11 -10.45 2.61
CA GLU A 81 -7.54 -11.68 2.01
C GLU A 81 -7.29 -11.51 0.50
N ASP A 82 -8.17 -10.83 -0.22
CA ASP A 82 -7.99 -10.57 -1.66
C ASP A 82 -6.83 -9.62 -1.90
N ALA A 83 -6.64 -8.65 -1.01
CA ALA A 83 -5.50 -7.74 -1.05
C ALA A 83 -4.19 -8.54 -0.98
N ILE A 84 -4.08 -9.47 -0.03
CA ILE A 84 -2.90 -10.32 0.13
C ILE A 84 -2.69 -11.22 -1.11
N ARG A 85 -3.75 -11.89 -1.58
CA ARG A 85 -3.67 -12.73 -2.79
C ARG A 85 -3.23 -11.93 -4.01
N TRP A 86 -3.76 -10.72 -4.18
CA TRP A 86 -3.39 -9.83 -5.28
C TRP A 86 -1.93 -9.36 -5.16
N ILE A 87 -1.46 -8.99 -3.96
CA ILE A 87 -0.08 -8.56 -3.72
C ILE A 87 0.89 -9.69 -4.08
N ILE A 88 0.67 -10.90 -3.58
CA ILE A 88 1.53 -12.06 -3.87
C ILE A 88 1.57 -12.31 -5.39
N ALA A 89 0.41 -12.41 -6.04
CA ALA A 89 0.34 -12.66 -7.48
C ALA A 89 0.99 -11.54 -8.32
N LYS A 90 0.97 -10.29 -7.83
CA LYS A 90 1.62 -9.15 -8.49
C LYS A 90 3.13 -9.18 -8.34
N GLU A 91 3.66 -9.55 -7.17
CA GLU A 91 5.10 -9.63 -6.92
C GLU A 91 5.72 -10.89 -7.55
N GLU A 92 5.02 -12.03 -7.57
CA GLU A 92 5.49 -13.24 -8.27
C GLU A 92 5.65 -13.03 -9.78
N LYS A 93 4.81 -12.18 -10.41
CA LYS A 93 4.92 -11.84 -11.83
C LYS A 93 6.04 -10.85 -12.14
N GLN A 94 6.63 -10.22 -11.12
CA GLN A 94 7.75 -9.28 -11.27
C GLN A 94 9.10 -9.97 -11.11
N LEU A 95 9.12 -11.23 -10.65
CA LEU A 95 10.28 -12.12 -10.63
C LEU A 95 10.44 -12.83 -11.98
#